data_AF-A0A2W6ANP7-F1
#
_entry.id   AF-A0A2W6ANP7-F1
#
_cell.length_a   1.000
_cell.length_b   1.000
_cell.length_c   1.000
_cell.angle_alpha   90.00
_cell.angle_beta   90.00
_cell.angle_gamma   90.00
#
_symmetry.space_group_name_H-M   'P 1'
#
loop_
_entity.id
_entity.type
_entity.pdbx_description
1 polymer ?
#
loop_
_entity_poly.entity_id
_entity_poly.type
_entity_poly.pdbx_seq_one_letter_code
_entity_poly.pdbx_strand_id
1 'polypeptide(L)'
;MSRSFSIVIPQFMDQIGSSLTQTRPEIRQDLNAVLTGLKPEFDKQADEMVDIAAQIYVKQMSEQDLKAAVAFFESQAGKKYVETQPAFLTEVVTAMQGWQGKISTDMMTRARAEMKKKGHEI
;
A
#
# COMPACT_ATOMS: atom_id res chain seq x y z
N MET A 1 8.73 2.27 0.04
CA MET A 1 8.76 3.45 0.92
C MET A 1 8.88 4.74 0.13
N SER A 2 9.97 5.02 -0.60
CA SER A 2 10.07 6.25 -1.44
C SER A 2 8.88 6.42 -2.41
N ARG A 3 8.50 5.36 -3.14
CA ARG A 3 7.29 5.36 -3.99
C ARG A 3 5.98 5.66 -3.24
N SER A 4 5.92 5.31 -1.96
CA SER A 4 4.76 5.54 -1.10
C SER A 4 4.66 6.99 -0.64
N PHE A 5 5.79 7.73 -0.57
CA PHE A 5 5.78 9.15 -0.28
C PHE A 5 5.54 9.97 -1.55
N SER A 6 6.14 9.58 -2.68
CA SER A 6 5.97 10.28 -3.96
C SER A 6 4.54 10.23 -4.53
N ILE A 7 3.71 9.28 -4.09
CA ILE A 7 2.30 9.18 -4.53
C ILE A 7 1.36 10.13 -3.79
N VAL A 8 1.79 10.67 -2.63
CA VAL A 8 0.97 11.56 -1.79
C VAL A 8 0.72 12.89 -2.50
N ILE A 9 1.74 13.45 -3.16
CA ILE A 9 1.63 14.75 -3.84
C ILE A 9 0.59 14.70 -4.98
N PRO A 10 0.66 13.75 -5.94
CA PRO A 10 -0.41 13.60 -6.94
C PRO A 10 -1.80 13.42 -6.34
N GLN A 11 -1.94 12.65 -5.25
CA GLN A 11 -3.24 12.45 -4.60
C GLN A 11 -3.82 13.75 -4.04
N PHE A 12 -3.00 14.59 -3.41
CA PHE A 12 -3.45 15.91 -2.95
C PHE A 12 -3.77 16.83 -4.12
N MET A 13 -2.99 16.82 -5.20
CA MET A 13 -3.31 17.59 -6.40
C MET A 13 -4.68 17.19 -6.98
N ASP A 14 -4.96 15.89 -7.09
CA ASP A 14 -6.24 15.37 -7.57
C ASP A 14 -7.40 15.76 -6.66
N GLN A 15 -7.19 15.69 -5.33
CA GLN A 15 -8.19 16.10 -4.34
C GLN A 15 -8.50 17.59 -4.42
N ILE A 16 -7.48 18.45 -4.52
CA ILE A 16 -7.63 19.90 -4.68
C ILE A 16 -8.32 20.22 -6.00
N GLY A 17 -7.87 19.61 -7.09
CA GLY A 17 -8.45 19.75 -8.43
C GLY A 17 -9.93 19.40 -8.44
N SER A 18 -10.28 18.25 -7.87
CA SER A 18 -11.67 17.79 -7.78
C SER A 18 -12.53 18.72 -6.92
N SER A 19 -12.03 19.14 -5.75
CA SER A 19 -12.78 19.98 -4.82
C SER A 19 -13.07 21.38 -5.39
N LEU A 20 -12.07 22.03 -5.98
CA LEU A 20 -12.24 23.39 -6.50
C LEU A 20 -13.04 23.41 -7.80
N THR A 21 -12.84 22.44 -8.68
CA THR A 21 -13.56 22.39 -9.97
C THR A 21 -14.98 21.86 -9.87
N GLN A 22 -15.37 21.28 -8.72
CA GLN A 22 -16.74 20.89 -8.45
C GLN A 22 -17.69 22.10 -8.41
N THR A 23 -17.24 23.21 -7.84
CA THR A 23 -18.04 24.45 -7.72
C THR A 23 -17.67 25.50 -8.76
N ARG A 24 -16.45 25.42 -9.31
CA ARG A 24 -15.90 26.37 -10.29
C ARG A 24 -15.25 25.62 -11.47
N PRO A 25 -16.04 25.07 -12.40
CA PRO A 25 -15.50 24.33 -13.53
C PRO A 25 -14.65 25.20 -14.46
N GLU A 26 -14.89 26.52 -14.50
CA GLU A 26 -14.20 27.49 -15.34
C GLU A 26 -12.71 27.66 -14.99
N ILE A 27 -12.31 27.44 -13.74
CA ILE A 27 -10.90 27.60 -13.31
C ILE A 27 -10.05 26.36 -13.57
N ARG A 28 -10.63 25.28 -14.12
CA ARG A 28 -9.95 23.97 -14.23
C ARG A 28 -8.61 24.05 -14.95
N GLN A 29 -8.54 24.79 -16.06
CA GLN A 29 -7.31 24.90 -16.86
C GLN A 29 -6.20 25.61 -16.08
N ASP A 30 -6.51 26.77 -15.50
CA ASP A 30 -5.55 27.56 -14.73
C ASP A 30 -5.11 26.82 -13.46
N LEU A 31 -6.06 26.19 -12.76
CA LEU A 31 -5.79 25.37 -11.59
C LEU A 31 -4.83 24.22 -11.91
N ASN A 32 -5.06 23.50 -13.02
CA ASN A 32 -4.16 22.43 -13.45
C ASN A 32 -2.76 22.95 -13.76
N ALA A 33 -2.65 24.12 -14.42
CA ALA A 33 -1.36 24.73 -14.72
C ALA A 33 -0.60 25.13 -13.44
N VAL A 34 -1.30 25.74 -12.46
CA VAL A 34 -0.74 26.10 -11.15
C VAL A 34 -0.28 24.86 -10.39
N LEU A 35 -1.15 23.84 -10.24
CA LEU A 35 -0.80 22.60 -9.55
C LEU A 35 0.41 21.90 -10.20
N THR A 36 0.47 21.88 -11.53
CA THR A 36 1.61 21.33 -12.27
C THR A 36 2.89 22.12 -12.01
N GLY A 37 2.81 23.45 -11.95
CA GLY A 37 3.95 24.32 -11.64
C GLY A 37 4.45 24.17 -10.20
N LEU A 38 3.55 23.91 -9.24
CA LEU A 38 3.89 23.70 -7.84
C LEU A 38 4.43 22.28 -7.56
N LYS A 39 4.10 21.30 -8.40
CA LYS A 39 4.45 19.89 -8.19
C LYS A 39 5.93 19.67 -7.86
N PRO A 40 6.92 20.25 -8.56
CA PRO A 40 8.34 20.02 -8.26
C PRO A 40 8.76 20.46 -6.85
N GLU A 41 8.17 21.52 -6.32
CA GLU A 41 8.43 21.99 -4.95
C GLU A 41 7.92 20.97 -3.93
N PHE A 42 6.71 20.47 -4.12
CA PHE A 42 6.11 19.48 -3.23
C PHE A 42 6.73 18.08 -3.38
N ASP A 43 7.20 17.71 -4.58
CA ASP A 43 7.98 16.49 -4.78
C ASP A 43 9.25 16.51 -3.92
N LYS A 44 9.92 17.67 -3.79
CA LYS A 44 11.08 17.82 -2.91
C LYS A 44 10.71 17.61 -1.43
N GLN A 45 9.53 18.04 -0.99
CA GLN A 45 9.05 17.75 0.37
C GLN A 45 8.80 16.25 0.59
N ALA A 46 8.38 15.53 -0.45
CA ALA A 46 8.26 14.07 -0.39
C ALA A 46 9.63 13.38 -0.25
N ASP A 47 10.69 13.95 -0.86
CA ASP A 47 12.07 13.46 -0.67
C ASP A 47 12.56 13.73 0.76
N GLU A 48 12.25 14.87 1.37
CA GLU A 48 12.57 15.15 2.78
C GLU A 48 11.96 14.08 3.73
N MET A 49 10.79 13.55 3.39
CA MET A 49 10.18 12.44 4.15
C MET A 49 10.95 11.13 4.03
N VAL A 50 11.67 10.89 2.93
CA VAL A 50 12.58 9.73 2.80
C VAL A 50 13.71 9.85 3.80
N ASP A 51 14.30 11.04 3.93
CA ASP A 51 15.39 11.29 4.89
C ASP A 51 14.92 11.14 6.33
N ILE A 52 13.73 11.68 6.66
CA ILE A 52 13.10 11.51 7.97
C ILE A 52 12.88 10.02 8.27
N ALA A 53 12.34 9.26 7.31
CA ALA A 53 12.14 7.83 7.47
C ALA A 53 13.46 7.07 7.70
N ALA A 54 14.52 7.44 6.97
CA ALA A 54 15.86 6.88 7.17
C ALA A 54 16.38 7.15 8.59
N GLN A 55 16.25 8.38 9.08
CA GLN A 55 16.65 8.74 10.45
C GLN A 55 15.87 7.98 11.53
N ILE A 56 14.58 7.72 11.30
CA ILE A 56 13.77 6.89 12.20
C ILE A 56 14.30 5.45 12.21
N TYR A 57 14.61 4.90 11.03
CA TYR A 57 15.04 3.53 10.88
C TYR A 57 16.44 3.26 11.47
N VAL A 58 17.38 4.19 11.27
CA VAL A 58 18.75 4.07 11.82
C VAL A 58 18.77 4.05 13.35
N LYS A 59 17.77 4.65 14.03
CA LYS A 59 17.65 4.57 15.50
C LYS A 59 17.30 3.16 16.01
N GLN A 60 16.83 2.28 15.13
CA GLN A 60 16.34 0.94 15.50
C GLN A 60 17.32 -0.19 15.13
N MET A 61 18.35 0.10 14.35
CA MET A 61 19.28 -0.90 13.83
C MET A 61 20.73 -0.51 14.10
N SER A 62 21.58 -1.51 14.33
CA SER A 62 23.03 -1.27 14.39
C SER A 62 23.56 -0.91 13.00
N GLU A 63 24.70 -0.21 12.95
CA GLU A 63 25.38 0.08 11.68
C GLU A 63 25.74 -1.21 10.91
N GLN A 64 26.11 -2.26 11.65
CA GLN A 64 26.42 -3.57 11.07
C GLN A 64 25.20 -4.19 10.37
N ASP A 65 24.04 -4.18 11.03
CA ASP A 65 22.81 -4.76 10.47
C ASP A 65 22.31 -3.95 9.27
N LEU A 66 22.45 -2.62 9.31
CA LEU A 66 22.12 -1.76 8.16
C LEU A 66 23.00 -2.07 6.96
N LYS A 67 24.32 -2.21 7.16
CA LYS A 67 25.25 -2.60 6.09
C LYS A 67 24.91 -3.96 5.49
N ALA A 68 24.57 -4.93 6.33
CA ALA A 68 24.14 -6.26 5.88
C ALA A 68 22.83 -6.20 5.08
N ALA A 69 21.86 -5.39 5.53
CA ALA A 69 20.61 -5.18 4.82
C ALA A 69 20.82 -4.53 3.45
N VAL A 70 21.67 -3.49 3.36
CA VAL A 70 22.04 -2.85 2.08
C VAL A 70 22.67 -3.87 1.14
N ALA A 71 23.66 -4.63 1.60
CA ALA A 71 24.32 -5.65 0.78
C ALA A 71 23.33 -6.71 0.25
N PHE A 72 22.35 -7.11 1.08
CA PHE A 72 21.28 -7.99 0.63
C PHE A 72 20.42 -7.35 -0.47
N PHE A 73 19.88 -6.14 -0.25
CA PHE A 73 18.99 -5.48 -1.20
C PHE A 73 19.68 -5.07 -2.51
N GLU A 74 20.99 -4.86 -2.50
CA GLU A 74 21.78 -4.61 -3.72
C GLU A 74 22.07 -5.88 -4.54
N SER A 75 22.07 -7.05 -3.89
CA SER A 75 22.30 -8.34 -4.54
C SER A 75 21.19 -8.69 -5.55
N GLN A 76 21.49 -9.60 -6.48
CA GLN A 76 20.49 -10.10 -7.44
C GLN A 76 19.27 -10.74 -6.73
N ALA A 77 19.52 -11.44 -5.63
CA ALA A 77 18.47 -12.06 -4.84
C ALA A 77 17.59 -11.01 -4.15
N GLY A 78 18.18 -9.97 -3.56
CA GLY A 78 17.44 -8.88 -2.92
C GLY A 78 16.60 -8.06 -3.89
N LYS A 79 17.15 -7.74 -5.06
CA LYS A 79 16.38 -7.09 -6.15
C LYS A 79 15.19 -7.95 -6.57
N LYS A 80 15.43 -9.24 -6.84
CA LYS A 80 14.35 -10.18 -7.19
C LYS A 80 13.30 -10.30 -6.08
N TYR A 81 13.72 -10.34 -4.82
CA TYR A 81 12.82 -10.36 -3.66
C TYR A 81 11.89 -9.15 -3.67
N VAL A 82 12.43 -7.92 -3.79
CA VAL A 82 11.61 -6.70 -3.84
C VAL A 82 10.69 -6.67 -5.05
N GLU A 83 11.17 -7.05 -6.24
CA GLU A 83 10.38 -7.09 -7.48
C GLU A 83 9.20 -8.06 -7.40
N THR A 84 9.36 -9.19 -6.70
CA THR A 84 8.33 -10.24 -6.61
C THR A 84 7.25 -9.97 -5.56
N GLN A 85 7.50 -9.08 -4.59
CA GLN A 85 6.56 -8.82 -3.49
C GLN A 85 5.15 -8.43 -3.94
N PRO A 86 4.94 -7.52 -4.92
CA PRO A 86 3.57 -7.14 -5.31
C PRO A 86 2.76 -8.30 -5.91
N ALA A 87 3.40 -9.13 -6.75
CA ALA A 87 2.76 -10.30 -7.34
C ALA A 87 2.44 -11.34 -6.27
N PHE A 88 3.40 -11.64 -5.39
CA PHE A 88 3.20 -12.54 -4.26
C PHE A 88 2.04 -12.11 -3.37
N LEU A 89 1.98 -10.83 -2.97
CA LEU A 89 0.88 -10.31 -2.13
C LEU A 89 -0.48 -10.43 -2.84
N THR A 90 -0.53 -10.18 -4.14
CA THR A 90 -1.75 -10.33 -4.95
C THR A 90 -2.23 -11.78 -4.95
N GLU A 91 -1.32 -12.72 -5.20
CA GLU A 91 -1.63 -14.16 -5.19
C GLU A 91 -2.10 -14.64 -3.82
N VAL A 92 -1.49 -14.16 -2.73
CA VAL A 92 -1.91 -14.46 -1.35
C VAL A 92 -3.34 -13.97 -1.09
N VAL A 93 -3.70 -12.76 -1.53
CA VAL A 93 -5.07 -12.25 -1.38
C VAL A 93 -6.08 -13.13 -2.11
N THR A 94 -5.78 -13.54 -3.35
CA THR A 94 -6.63 -14.45 -4.12
C THR A 94 -6.79 -15.82 -3.43
N ALA A 95 -5.68 -16.39 -2.94
CA ALA A 95 -5.71 -17.66 -2.21
C ALA A 95 -6.55 -17.56 -0.92
N MET A 96 -6.47 -16.42 -0.22
CA MET A 96 -7.24 -16.16 0.99
C MET A 96 -8.75 -16.17 0.75
N GLN A 97 -9.22 -15.60 -0.36
CA GLN A 97 -10.64 -15.61 -0.74
C GLN A 97 -11.15 -17.04 -0.96
N GLY A 98 -10.39 -17.87 -1.68
CA GLY A 98 -10.73 -19.28 -1.89
C GLY A 98 -10.76 -20.07 -0.57
N TRP A 99 -9.76 -19.84 0.29
CA TRP A 99 -9.68 -20.46 1.62
C TRP A 99 -10.87 -20.09 2.51
N GLN A 100 -11.28 -18.81 2.54
CA GLN A 100 -12.45 -18.35 3.29
C GLN A 100 -13.74 -19.03 2.83
N GLY A 101 -13.95 -19.17 1.52
CA GLY A 101 -15.12 -19.87 0.97
C GLY A 101 -15.19 -21.34 1.40
N LYS A 102 -14.06 -22.04 1.34
CA LYS A 102 -13.95 -23.43 1.78
C LYS A 102 -14.26 -23.57 3.27
N ILE A 103 -13.62 -22.76 4.12
CA ILE A 103 -13.86 -22.79 5.57
C ILE A 103 -15.31 -22.50 5.91
N SER A 104 -15.94 -21.51 5.27
CA SER A 104 -17.34 -21.19 5.51
C SER A 104 -18.25 -22.39 5.24
N THR A 105 -18.02 -23.09 4.13
CA THR A 105 -18.80 -24.28 3.76
C THR A 105 -18.59 -25.43 4.73
N ASP A 106 -17.33 -25.71 5.09
CA ASP A 106 -16.97 -26.77 6.04
C ASP A 106 -17.56 -26.49 7.43
N MET A 107 -17.46 -25.24 7.90
CA MET A 107 -18.03 -24.80 9.17
C MET A 107 -19.56 -24.92 9.17
N MET A 108 -20.24 -24.46 8.13
CA MET A 108 -21.70 -24.59 8.03
C MET A 108 -22.16 -26.04 8.01
N THR A 109 -21.47 -26.89 7.24
CA THR A 109 -21.77 -28.33 7.19
C THR A 109 -21.64 -28.97 8.56
N ARG A 110 -20.55 -28.68 9.27
CA ARG A 110 -20.33 -29.20 10.62
C ARG A 110 -21.33 -28.64 11.64
N ALA A 111 -21.64 -27.34 11.56
CA ALA A 111 -22.61 -26.70 12.44
C ALA A 111 -24.00 -27.33 12.29
N ARG A 112 -24.47 -27.56 11.06
CA ARG A 112 -25.73 -28.26 10.79
C ARG A 112 -25.75 -29.68 11.35
N ALA A 113 -24.66 -30.44 11.14
CA ALA A 113 -24.55 -31.80 11.67
C ALA A 113 -24.63 -31.81 13.20
N GLU A 114 -23.97 -30.89 13.89
CA GLU A 114 -24.04 -30.76 15.35
C GLU A 114 -25.41 -30.29 15.85
N MET A 115 -26.07 -29.37 15.13
CA MET A 115 -27.42 -28.91 15.49
C MET A 115 -28.47 -30.00 15.28
N LYS A 116 -28.33 -30.83 14.24
CA LYS A 116 -29.18 -32.01 14.02
C LYS A 116 -29.07 -33.01 15.16
N LYS A 117 -27.86 -33.26 15.69
CA LYS A 117 -27.67 -34.10 16.88
C LYS A 117 -28.38 -33.55 18.12
N LYS A 118 -28.63 -32.24 18.18
CA LYS A 118 -29.35 -31.56 19.26
C LYS A 118 -30.86 -31.46 19.01
N GLY A 119 -31.38 -32.06 17.93
CA GLY A 119 -32.81 -32.05 17.62
C GLY A 119 -33.28 -30.82 16.85
N HIS A 120 -32.37 -30.01 16.32
CA HIS A 120 -32.70 -28.88 15.45
C HIS A 120 -32.38 -29.21 13.98
N GLU A 121 -33.38 -29.24 13.10
CA GLU A 121 -33.16 -29.41 11.66
C GLU A 121 -32.89 -28.06 10.98
N ILE A 122 -31.62 -27.78 10.68
CA ILE A 122 -31.12 -26.57 9.97
C ILE A 122 -29.93 -26.90 9.08
#